data_AF-A0A963S722-F1
#
_entry.id   AF-A0A963S722-F1
#
_cell.length_a   1.000
_cell.length_b   1.000
_cell.length_c   1.000
_cell.angle_alpha   90.00
_cell.angle_beta   90.00
_cell.angle_gamma   90.00
#
_symmetry.space_group_name_H-M   'P 1'
#
loop_
_entity.id
_entity.type
_entity.pdbx_description
1 polymer ?
#
loop_
_entity_poly.entity_id
_entity_poly.type
_entity_poly.pdbx_seq_one_letter_code
_entity_poly.pdbx_strand_id
1 'polypeptide(L)'
;MIEQDWAIVLARAQFAFTVSFHFLFPAFSIGLASYLAVLEGLWLKTGKGVYANLFRYWLKIFAVVFAMGVVSGIVMSYQFG
;
A
#
# COMPACT_ATOMS: atom_id res chain seq x y z
N MET A 1 -34.36 -17.95 10.98
CA MET A 1 -33.19 -17.86 11.89
C MET A 1 -31.90 -18.37 11.22
N ILE A 2 -31.94 -19.36 10.32
CA ILE A 2 -30.75 -19.89 9.62
C ILE A 2 -30.25 -18.97 8.49
N GLU A 3 -31.13 -18.16 7.88
CA GLU A 3 -30.79 -17.22 6.81
C GLU A 3 -29.91 -16.04 7.25
N GLN A 4 -29.90 -15.66 8.55
CA GLN A 4 -29.04 -14.54 8.97
C GLN A 4 -27.56 -14.93 9.13
N ASP A 5 -27.28 -16.22 9.36
CA ASP A 5 -25.92 -16.70 9.60
C ASP A 5 -25.05 -16.61 8.34
N TRP A 6 -25.61 -16.90 7.16
CA TRP A 6 -24.85 -16.85 5.91
C TRP A 6 -24.48 -15.41 5.53
N ALA A 7 -25.39 -14.45 5.74
CA ALA A 7 -25.17 -13.06 5.38
C ALA A 7 -24.03 -12.46 6.21
N ILE A 8 -24.02 -12.75 7.51
CA ILE A 8 -22.97 -12.32 8.44
C ILE A 8 -21.63 -12.98 8.08
N VAL A 9 -21.61 -14.28 7.80
CA VAL A 9 -20.38 -14.99 7.43
C VAL A 9 -19.79 -14.43 6.13
N LEU A 10 -20.62 -14.18 5.11
CA LEU A 10 -20.17 -13.59 3.85
C LEU A 10 -19.65 -12.15 4.04
N ALA A 11 -20.34 -11.34 4.84
CA ALA A 11 -19.89 -9.98 5.16
C ALA A 11 -18.50 -9.99 5.85
N ARG A 12 -18.29 -10.90 6.81
CA ARG A 12 -16.99 -11.07 7.49
C ARG A 12 -15.91 -11.57 6.53
N ALA A 13 -16.23 -12.51 5.65
CA ALA A 13 -15.30 -13.02 4.65
C ALA A 13 -14.89 -11.93 3.65
N GLN A 14 -15.85 -11.14 3.16
CA GLN A 14 -15.60 -10.01 2.26
C GLN A 14 -14.72 -8.94 2.92
N PHE A 15 -15.03 -8.57 4.17
CA PHE A 15 -14.23 -7.62 4.93
C PHE A 15 -12.82 -8.15 5.19
N ALA A 16 -12.68 -9.40 5.62
CA ALA A 16 -11.39 -10.05 5.84
C ALA A 16 -10.52 -10.05 4.58
N PHE A 17 -11.09 -10.41 3.43
CA PHE A 17 -10.39 -10.34 2.15
C PHE A 17 -9.91 -8.90 1.86
N THR A 18 -10.79 -7.92 1.99
CA THR A 18 -10.50 -6.52 1.64
C THR A 18 -9.41 -5.93 2.55
N VAL A 19 -9.50 -6.15 3.87
CA VAL A 19 -8.51 -5.64 4.82
C VAL A 19 -7.15 -6.32 4.68
N SER A 20 -7.13 -7.63 4.42
CA SER A 20 -5.87 -8.35 4.20
C SER A 20 -5.13 -7.85 2.95
N PHE A 21 -5.84 -7.64 1.84
CA PHE A 21 -5.23 -7.09 0.63
C PHE A 21 -4.81 -5.64 0.80
N HIS A 22 -5.67 -4.80 1.41
CA HIS A 22 -5.35 -3.40 1.62
C HIS A 22 -4.09 -3.25 2.47
N PHE A 23 -3.96 -3.95 3.60
CA PHE A 23 -2.85 -3.76 4.55
C PHE A 23 -1.45 -3.90 3.91
N LEU A 24 -1.29 -4.78 2.91
CA LEU A 24 0.00 -5.03 2.26
C LEU A 24 0.53 -3.78 1.54
N PHE A 25 -0.33 -3.01 0.87
CA PHE A 25 0.11 -1.89 0.06
C PHE A 25 0.64 -0.72 0.89
N PRO A 26 -0.09 -0.18 1.90
CA PRO A 26 0.41 0.87 2.78
C PRO A 26 1.65 0.44 3.57
N ALA A 27 1.69 -0.79 4.11
CA ALA A 27 2.85 -1.27 4.86
C ALA A 27 4.13 -1.25 3.99
N PHE A 28 4.03 -1.73 2.75
CA PHE A 28 5.13 -1.66 1.79
C PHE A 28 5.45 -0.23 1.36
N SER A 29 4.44 0.60 1.09
CA SER A 29 4.62 2.01 0.72
C SER A 29 5.35 2.81 1.80
N ILE A 30 5.03 2.62 3.09
CA ILE A 30 5.70 3.32 4.19
C ILE A 30 7.19 2.95 4.24
N GLY A 31 7.50 1.66 4.13
CA GLY A 31 8.89 1.18 4.08
C GLY A 31 9.64 1.74 2.86
N LEU A 32 9.02 1.70 1.68
CA LEU A 32 9.64 2.16 0.44
C LEU A 32 9.79 3.69 0.40
N ALA A 33 8.85 4.45 0.97
CA ALA A 33 8.95 5.90 1.09
C ALA A 33 10.14 6.33 1.95
N SER A 34 10.36 5.68 3.10
CA SER A 34 11.53 5.97 3.94
C SER A 34 12.83 5.60 3.25
N TYR A 35 12.87 4.48 2.52
CA TYR A 35 14.02 4.10 1.70
C TYR A 35 14.33 5.10 0.59
N LEU A 36 13.31 5.56 -0.15
CA LEU A 36 13.45 6.60 -1.17
C LEU A 36 13.97 7.92 -0.58
N ALA A 37 13.48 8.33 0.59
CA ALA A 37 13.98 9.51 1.28
C ALA A 37 15.47 9.40 1.64
N VAL A 38 15.93 8.21 2.08
CA VAL A 38 17.35 7.95 2.35
C VAL A 38 18.19 8.02 1.08
N LEU A 39 17.74 7.42 -0.02
CA LEU A 39 18.45 7.47 -1.31
C LEU A 39 18.60 8.90 -1.82
N GLU A 40 17.52 9.68 -1.77
CA GLU A 40 17.54 11.08 -2.18
C GLU A 40 18.48 11.91 -1.28
N GLY A 41 18.41 11.73 0.04
CA GLY A 41 19.31 12.38 0.98
C GLY A 41 20.79 12.03 0.75
N LEU A 42 21.09 10.76 0.43
CA LEU A 42 22.45 10.33 0.08
C LEU A 42 22.91 10.91 -1.26
N TRP A 43 22.02 11.04 -2.24
CA TRP A 43 22.35 11.68 -3.50
C TRP A 43 22.68 13.16 -3.29
N LEU A 44 21.83 13.91 -2.56
CA LEU A 44 22.05 15.32 -2.22
C LEU A 44 23.35 15.53 -1.44
N LYS A 45 23.70 14.61 -0.52
CA LYS A 45 24.92 14.72 0.27
C LYS A 45 26.19 14.35 -0.50
N THR A 46 26.13 13.35 -1.38
CA THR A 46 27.34 12.75 -1.97
C THR A 46 27.55 13.06 -3.44
N GLY A 47 26.52 13.51 -4.15
CA GLY A 47 26.53 13.69 -5.61
C GLY A 47 26.65 12.40 -6.43
N LYS A 48 26.69 11.22 -5.79
CA LYS A 48 26.90 9.95 -6.50
C LYS A 48 25.63 9.55 -7.25
N GLY A 49 25.72 9.47 -8.57
CA GLY A 49 24.58 9.15 -9.45
C GLY A 49 23.94 7.78 -9.22
N VAL A 50 24.63 6.84 -8.55
CA VAL A 50 24.07 5.54 -8.17
C VAL A 50 22.81 5.67 -7.31
N TYR A 51 22.79 6.60 -6.35
CA TYR A 51 21.64 6.79 -5.46
C TYR A 51 20.44 7.34 -6.22
N ALA A 52 20.65 8.29 -7.14
CA ALA A 52 19.59 8.82 -7.99
C ALA A 52 19.04 7.77 -8.97
N ASN A 53 19.89 6.86 -9.46
CA ASN A 53 19.44 5.76 -10.32
C ASN A 53 18.55 4.77 -9.56
N LEU A 54 18.97 4.38 -8.35
CA LEU A 54 18.15 3.53 -7.48
C LEU A 54 16.83 4.22 -7.11
N PHE A 55 16.88 5.52 -6.76
CA PHE A 55 15.69 6.30 -6.44
C PHE A 55 14.69 6.28 -7.60
N ARG A 56 15.12 6.60 -8.82
CA ARG A 56 14.25 6.60 -10.02
C ARG A 56 13.67 5.23 -10.35
N TYR A 57 14.41 4.15 -10.11
CA TYR A 57 13.91 2.78 -10.30
C TYR A 57 12.79 2.47 -9.30
N TRP A 58 13.07 2.66 -8.01
CA TRP A 58 12.12 2.34 -6.94
C TRP A 58 10.92 3.29 -6.89
N LEU A 59 11.07 4.53 -7.35
CA LEU A 59 9.98 5.52 -7.42
C LEU A 59 8.81 5.03 -8.28
N LYS A 60 9.09 4.34 -9.40
CA LYS A 60 8.04 3.79 -10.27
C LYS A 60 7.25 2.69 -9.56
N ILE A 61 7.95 1.80 -8.87
CA ILE A 61 7.33 0.71 -8.09
C ILE A 61 6.51 1.29 -6.94
N PHE A 62 7.06 2.27 -6.23
CA PHE A 62 6.37 3.00 -5.18
C PHE A 62 5.05 3.61 -5.67
N ALA A 63 5.06 4.29 -6.82
CA ALA A 63 3.87 4.92 -7.38
C ALA A 63 2.75 3.91 -7.67
N VAL A 64 3.07 2.75 -8.25
CA VAL A 64 2.09 1.69 -8.53
C VAL A 64 1.52 1.11 -7.24
N VAL A 65 2.38 0.77 -6.28
CA VAL A 65 1.93 0.18 -4.99
C VAL A 65 1.12 1.19 -4.19
N PHE A 66 1.53 2.46 -4.17
CA PHE A 66 0.80 3.52 -3.50
C PHE A 66 -0.60 3.71 -4.11
N ALA A 67 -0.71 3.74 -5.44
CA ALA A 67 -1.99 3.84 -6.12
C ALA A 67 -2.92 2.66 -5.77
N MET A 68 -2.41 1.43 -5.75
CA MET A 68 -3.17 0.25 -5.33
C MET A 68 -3.62 0.34 -3.87
N GLY A 69 -2.78 0.89 -2.99
CA GLY A 69 -3.14 1.19 -1.61
C GLY A 69 -4.30 2.18 -1.50
N VAL A 70 -4.27 3.28 -2.26
CA VAL A 70 -5.36 4.28 -2.26
C VAL A 70 -6.66 3.67 -2.75
N VAL A 71 -6.65 2.94 -3.89
CA VAL A 71 -7.86 2.32 -4.44
C VAL A 71 -8.47 1.32 -3.47
N SER A 72 -7.65 0.43 -2.88
CA SER A 72 -8.14 -0.56 -1.92
C SER A 72 -8.64 0.08 -0.60
N GLY A 73 -8.05 1.21 -0.19
CA GLY A 73 -8.49 1.95 1.00
C GLY A 73 -9.85 2.62 0.80
N ILE A 74 -10.09 3.17 -0.40
CA ILE A 74 -11.40 3.72 -0.77
C ILE A 74 -12.47 2.62 -0.69
N VAL A 75 -12.22 1.45 -1.29
CA VAL A 75 -13.16 0.31 -1.23
C VAL A 75 -13.48 -0.06 0.23
N MET A 76 -12.46 -0.12 1.09
CA MET A 76 -12.66 -0.45 2.51
C MET A 76 -13.49 0.61 3.24
N SER A 77 -13.29 1.90 2.95
CA SER A 77 -14.07 2.97 3.58
C SER A 77 -15.58 2.82 3.34
N TYR A 78 -15.97 2.36 2.14
CA TYR A 78 -17.36 2.07 1.81
C TYR A 78 -17.89 0.74 2.38
N GLN A 79 -17.04 -0.11 2.95
CA GLN A 79 -17.49 -1.32 3.68
C GLN A 79 -17.86 -1.01 5.13
N PHE A 80 -17.49 0.16 5.66
CA PHE A 80 -17.86 0.60 7.01
C PHE A 80 -19.17 1.39 7.06
N GLY A 81 -19.62 1.95 5.92
CA GLY A 81 -20.88 2.68 5.79
C GLY A 81 -22.03 1.76 5.40
#